data_AF-A0A2E4FCZ5-F1
#
_entry.id   AF-A0A2E4FCZ5-F1
#
_cell.length_a   1.000
_cell.length_b   1.000
_cell.length_c   1.000
_cell.angle_alpha   90.00
_cell.angle_beta   90.00
_cell.angle_gamma   90.00
#
_symmetry.space_group_name_H-M   'P 1'
#
loop_
_entity.id
_entity.type
_entity.pdbx_description
1 polymer ?
#
loop_
_entity_poly.entity_id
_entity_poly.type
_entity_poly.pdbx_seq_one_letter_code
_entity_poly.pdbx_strand_id
1 'polypeptide(L)'
;MRALSFVCVSLMVVAAWSGGAFAAPDHVRVSWDKEDTAHTMAVTWTTQSLGDASIVQYGPDTSYGQEKTGANFQANGALGVIHSVSIDGLEPDTLYHYRVGGPGAWSKDYTFRTGPEDGCSVFRFVALGDNRGDTGSAPSTHWNPILNEALSHGPSFILNTGDLVKDGDDDKQWAQFLEASGDGIGHTPLMPSLGNHDDDKIDGDGASYNQLFSLPRNTYSGSEDYYYFRYGDALFVALSTATFMGGVTQFAEQAKWLDELFTNEPATWRFVYFHHPPYTGTVDLFGIEVDNIAHPPNELGQNSALVPIFDKHHVDIVFNGHNHFYQRFEPMCCGGGGDEGVPTGDPSTGTMYIITGGAGALTYDLSFIGLDIMDLLCGVTGSVHCDGRHHFVLIEINGLDLTAKVYTTASQLLGNEEENIELIDEFTIHKEGPEDPCAPTAADPEPDASDASSDAAATEDVTPAEDVGPAPEIDSGPTAPETTAELPEPPPTEPPVEEETPPGAVPGVAIGSDPGGTSKKSSGCTGSGDPIGSLFLVALGLIIARRLRATAV
;
A
#
# COMPACT_ATOMS: atom_id res chain seq x y z
N MET A 1 64.04 -50.87 -37.95
CA MET A 1 63.20 -49.73 -38.33
C MET A 1 62.05 -49.65 -37.34
N ARG A 2 61.86 -48.47 -36.74
CA ARG A 2 60.96 -48.21 -35.60
C ARG A 2 59.51 -48.24 -36.06
N ALA A 3 58.63 -48.90 -35.30
CA ALA A 3 57.19 -48.68 -35.36
C ALA A 3 56.76 -48.12 -34.01
N LEU A 4 56.58 -46.80 -33.96
CA LEU A 4 55.82 -46.10 -32.92
C LEU A 4 54.33 -46.31 -33.23
N SER A 5 53.55 -46.84 -32.29
CA SER A 5 52.09 -46.69 -32.31
C SER A 5 51.71 -45.73 -31.20
N PHE A 6 51.13 -44.60 -31.62
CA PHE A 6 50.59 -43.54 -30.79
C PHE A 6 49.40 -44.06 -29.98
N VAL A 7 49.42 -43.82 -28.67
CA VAL A 7 48.23 -43.91 -27.81
C VAL A 7 47.56 -42.54 -27.86
N CYS A 8 46.38 -42.45 -28.49
CA CYS A 8 45.49 -41.31 -28.34
C CYS A 8 44.80 -41.40 -26.99
N VAL A 9 45.16 -40.54 -26.04
CA VAL A 9 44.36 -40.27 -24.84
C VAL A 9 43.40 -39.14 -25.19
N SER A 10 42.13 -39.47 -25.42
CA SER A 10 41.06 -38.48 -25.46
C SER A 10 40.74 -38.07 -24.03
N LEU A 11 41.24 -36.90 -23.60
CA LEU A 11 40.74 -36.23 -22.41
C LEU A 11 39.33 -35.68 -22.73
N MET A 12 38.29 -36.35 -22.24
CA MET A 12 37.00 -35.70 -22.02
C MET A 12 37.16 -34.79 -20.80
N VAL A 13 37.22 -33.48 -21.04
CA VAL A 13 37.00 -32.49 -19.99
C VAL A 13 35.50 -32.46 -19.73
N VAL A 14 35.04 -33.28 -18.77
CA VAL A 14 33.75 -33.05 -18.13
C VAL A 14 33.99 -31.88 -17.18
N ALA A 15 33.65 -30.67 -17.61
CA ALA A 15 33.50 -29.55 -16.72
C ALA A 15 32.28 -29.85 -15.84
N ALA A 16 32.52 -30.48 -14.68
CA ALA A 16 31.55 -30.51 -13.62
C ALA A 16 31.40 -29.06 -13.15
N TRP A 17 30.36 -28.38 -13.65
CA TRP A 17 29.82 -27.22 -12.97
C TRP A 17 29.34 -27.74 -11.62
N SER A 18 30.15 -27.60 -10.59
CA SER A 18 29.67 -27.59 -9.23
C SER A 18 28.82 -26.33 -9.10
N GLY A 19 27.58 -26.38 -9.59
CA GLY A 19 26.57 -25.39 -9.26
C GLY A 19 26.50 -25.38 -7.74
N GLY A 20 26.95 -24.29 -7.12
CA GLY A 20 26.70 -24.10 -5.70
C GLY A 20 25.21 -24.25 -5.46
N ALA A 21 24.82 -24.89 -4.35
CA ALA A 21 23.43 -24.85 -3.94
C ALA A 21 23.01 -23.37 -3.83
N PHE A 22 21.86 -23.03 -4.39
CA PHE A 22 21.27 -21.70 -4.24
C PHE A 22 21.12 -21.37 -2.74
N ALA A 23 21.07 -20.08 -2.40
CA ALA A 23 20.76 -19.67 -1.04
C ALA A 23 19.30 -20.01 -0.69
N ALA A 24 19.04 -20.27 0.59
CA ALA A 24 17.67 -20.40 1.08
C ALA A 24 16.98 -19.02 1.00
N PRO A 25 15.74 -18.95 0.49
CA PRO A 25 14.95 -17.73 0.51
C PRO A 25 14.62 -17.27 1.93
N ASP A 26 14.72 -15.96 2.17
CA ASP A 26 14.29 -15.29 3.40
C ASP A 26 13.22 -14.23 3.09
N HIS A 27 12.53 -13.75 4.12
CA HIS A 27 11.57 -12.63 4.05
C HIS A 27 10.52 -12.76 2.93
N VAL A 28 9.97 -13.97 2.77
CA VAL A 28 8.90 -14.26 1.80
C VAL A 28 7.66 -13.45 2.16
N ARG A 29 7.14 -12.71 1.18
CA ARG A 29 5.98 -11.84 1.33
C ARG A 29 5.14 -11.79 0.06
N VAL A 30 3.86 -11.49 0.22
CA VAL A 30 2.90 -11.33 -0.86
C VAL A 30 2.26 -9.96 -0.86
N SER A 31 1.91 -9.48 -2.05
CA SER A 31 1.19 -8.23 -2.33
C SER A 31 0.51 -8.35 -3.69
N TRP A 32 -0.10 -7.27 -4.19
CA TRP A 32 -0.60 -7.21 -5.56
C TRP A 32 0.11 -6.12 -6.34
N ASP A 33 0.72 -6.48 -7.47
CA ASP A 33 1.35 -5.54 -8.40
C ASP A 33 0.38 -5.05 -9.50
N LYS A 34 -0.90 -5.42 -9.39
CA LYS A 34 -2.00 -5.12 -10.32
C LYS A 34 -3.28 -4.89 -9.56
N GLU A 35 -4.22 -4.16 -10.16
CA GLU A 35 -5.52 -3.86 -9.54
C GLU A 35 -6.43 -5.10 -9.37
N ASP A 36 -6.27 -6.13 -10.21
CA ASP A 36 -7.11 -7.31 -10.24
C ASP A 36 -6.62 -8.38 -9.24
N THR A 37 -7.11 -8.31 -8.00
CA THR A 37 -6.71 -9.26 -6.95
C THR A 37 -7.33 -10.65 -7.08
N ALA A 38 -8.34 -10.81 -7.95
CA ALA A 38 -9.01 -12.08 -8.18
C ALA A 38 -8.18 -13.03 -9.05
N HIS A 39 -7.38 -12.48 -9.96
CA HIS A 39 -6.60 -13.28 -10.91
C HIS A 39 -5.09 -13.13 -10.77
N THR A 40 -4.62 -12.32 -9.82
CA THR A 40 -3.20 -11.99 -9.68
C THR A 40 -2.70 -12.11 -8.25
N MET A 41 -1.39 -12.35 -8.14
CA MET A 41 -0.65 -12.32 -6.88
C MET A 41 0.82 -12.03 -7.18
N ALA A 42 1.42 -11.10 -6.45
CA ALA A 42 2.86 -10.86 -6.49
C ALA A 42 3.54 -11.54 -5.30
N VAL A 43 4.64 -12.23 -5.56
CA VAL A 43 5.45 -12.91 -4.54
C VAL A 43 6.86 -12.35 -4.55
N THR A 44 7.32 -11.89 -3.40
CA THR A 44 8.63 -11.25 -3.23
C THR A 44 9.41 -11.90 -2.08
N TRP A 45 10.73 -12.03 -2.22
CA TRP A 45 11.60 -12.57 -1.16
C TRP A 45 13.03 -12.03 -1.30
N THR A 46 13.88 -12.31 -0.32
CA THR A 46 15.29 -11.92 -0.32
C THR A 46 16.24 -13.11 -0.38
N THR A 47 17.39 -12.91 -1.00
CA THR A 47 18.57 -13.80 -0.93
C THR A 47 19.85 -12.97 -0.83
N GLN A 48 21.02 -13.62 -0.97
CA GLN A 48 22.33 -12.98 -0.87
C GLN A 48 23.05 -12.85 -2.22
N SER A 49 22.53 -13.43 -3.31
CA SER A 49 23.22 -13.46 -4.60
C SER A 49 22.30 -13.28 -5.80
N LEU A 50 22.72 -12.45 -6.75
CA LEU A 50 22.02 -12.31 -8.05
C LEU A 50 22.00 -13.61 -8.86
N GLY A 51 22.87 -14.56 -8.52
CA GLY A 51 22.89 -15.89 -9.12
C GLY A 51 21.79 -16.82 -8.58
N ASP A 52 21.11 -16.44 -7.50
CA ASP A 52 20.03 -17.24 -6.93
C ASP A 52 18.77 -17.20 -7.81
N ALA A 53 18.03 -18.31 -7.83
CA ALA A 53 16.90 -18.47 -8.71
C ALA A 53 15.68 -17.62 -8.25
N SER A 54 15.05 -16.94 -9.21
CA SER A 54 13.79 -16.20 -9.03
C SER A 54 12.59 -17.04 -9.48
N ILE A 55 12.34 -18.20 -8.85
CA ILE A 55 11.25 -19.11 -9.26
C ILE A 55 10.22 -19.24 -8.15
N VAL A 56 8.93 -19.17 -8.52
CA VAL A 56 7.79 -19.58 -7.70
C VAL A 56 7.19 -20.85 -8.29
N GLN A 57 7.00 -21.86 -7.45
CA GLN A 57 6.12 -22.99 -7.76
C GLN A 57 4.83 -22.82 -6.98
N TYR A 58 3.68 -22.94 -7.64
CA TYR A 58 2.37 -22.69 -7.04
C TYR A 58 1.30 -23.64 -7.59
N GLY A 59 0.22 -23.84 -6.83
CA GLY A 59 -0.91 -24.69 -7.21
C GLY A 59 -1.97 -24.85 -6.14
N PRO A 60 -3.05 -25.62 -6.40
CA PRO A 60 -4.13 -25.83 -5.43
C PRO A 60 -3.71 -26.70 -4.23
N ASP A 61 -2.57 -27.38 -4.30
CA ASP A 61 -1.99 -28.19 -3.24
C ASP A 61 -0.45 -28.17 -3.29
N THR A 62 0.20 -28.83 -2.33
CA THR A 62 1.67 -28.86 -2.20
C THR A 62 2.41 -29.64 -3.31
N SER A 63 1.71 -30.18 -4.30
CA SER A 63 2.33 -30.63 -5.54
C SER A 63 2.69 -29.46 -6.46
N TYR A 64 2.09 -28.29 -6.22
CA TYR A 64 2.20 -27.05 -6.98
C TYR A 64 1.74 -27.22 -8.43
N GLY A 65 2.51 -27.95 -9.26
CA GLY A 65 2.11 -28.27 -10.62
C GLY A 65 2.21 -27.11 -11.62
N GLN A 66 2.34 -25.86 -11.15
CA GLN A 66 2.70 -24.70 -11.95
C GLN A 66 4.00 -24.07 -11.46
N GLU A 67 4.68 -23.37 -12.37
CA GLU A 67 5.93 -22.65 -12.09
C GLU A 67 5.97 -21.33 -12.88
N LYS A 68 6.50 -20.28 -12.26
CA LYS A 68 6.76 -18.99 -12.92
C LYS A 68 8.12 -18.45 -12.48
N THR A 69 8.87 -17.94 -13.45
CA THR A 69 10.14 -17.26 -13.22
C THR A 69 9.92 -15.75 -13.26
N GLY A 70 10.51 -15.01 -12.34
CA GLY A 70 10.49 -13.55 -12.36
C GLY A 70 11.88 -12.95 -12.37
N ALA A 71 11.99 -11.76 -11.80
CA ALA A 71 13.20 -10.95 -11.84
C ALA A 71 13.91 -10.95 -10.47
N ASN A 72 15.14 -10.47 -10.45
CA ASN A 72 15.81 -10.04 -9.24
C ASN A 72 16.68 -8.82 -9.50
N PHE A 73 17.02 -8.12 -8.42
CA PHE A 73 17.99 -7.03 -8.45
C PHE A 73 18.72 -6.92 -7.10
N GLN A 74 19.90 -6.31 -7.12
CA GLN A 74 20.68 -6.06 -5.93
C GLN A 74 20.11 -4.83 -5.23
N ALA A 75 19.51 -5.04 -4.05
CA ALA A 75 19.04 -3.96 -3.20
C ALA A 75 20.19 -3.38 -2.36
N ASN A 76 19.89 -2.29 -1.66
CA ASN A 76 20.85 -1.60 -0.81
C ASN A 76 21.26 -2.44 0.41
N GLY A 77 22.58 -2.45 0.65
CA GLY A 77 23.29 -3.11 1.76
C GLY A 77 22.58 -4.29 2.44
N ALA A 78 21.91 -4.06 3.57
CA ALA A 78 21.36 -5.11 4.43
C ALA A 78 20.20 -5.92 3.82
N LEU A 79 19.57 -5.42 2.75
CA LEU A 79 18.45 -6.08 2.07
C LEU A 79 18.89 -7.20 1.11
N GLY A 80 20.17 -7.24 0.74
CA GLY A 80 20.70 -8.28 -0.15
C GLY A 80 20.10 -8.18 -1.56
N VAL A 81 19.63 -9.31 -2.09
CA VAL A 81 19.01 -9.40 -3.42
C VAL A 81 17.52 -9.61 -3.27
N ILE A 82 16.73 -8.75 -3.93
CA ILE A 82 15.27 -8.86 -3.94
C ILE A 82 14.85 -9.60 -5.19
N HIS A 83 13.99 -10.59 -5.02
CA HIS A 83 13.36 -11.37 -6.09
C HIS A 83 11.88 -11.04 -6.11
N SER A 84 11.30 -10.84 -7.30
CA SER A 84 9.87 -10.61 -7.46
C SER A 84 9.32 -11.43 -8.63
N VAL A 85 8.15 -12.04 -8.41
CA VAL A 85 7.41 -12.81 -9.41
C VAL A 85 5.94 -12.42 -9.33
N SER A 86 5.44 -11.79 -10.40
CA SER A 86 4.00 -11.57 -10.61
C SER A 86 3.37 -12.83 -11.17
N ILE A 87 2.28 -13.34 -10.59
CA ILE A 87 1.50 -14.51 -11.04
C ILE A 87 0.16 -14.01 -11.57
N ASP A 88 -0.26 -14.55 -12.71
CA ASP A 88 -1.45 -14.11 -13.46
C ASP A 88 -2.31 -15.32 -13.83
N GLY A 89 -3.58 -15.07 -14.15
CA GLY A 89 -4.51 -16.11 -14.60
C GLY A 89 -4.82 -17.12 -13.51
N LEU A 90 -4.80 -16.67 -12.25
CA LEU A 90 -5.26 -17.43 -11.10
C LEU A 90 -6.79 -17.50 -11.12
N GLU A 91 -7.35 -18.57 -10.55
CA GLU A 91 -8.79 -18.68 -10.35
C GLU A 91 -9.21 -17.79 -9.17
N PRO A 92 -10.34 -17.05 -9.28
CA PRO A 92 -10.91 -16.28 -8.17
C PRO A 92 -11.23 -17.13 -6.94
N ASP A 93 -11.25 -16.49 -5.77
CA ASP A 93 -11.54 -17.10 -4.45
C ASP A 93 -10.93 -18.50 -4.23
N THR A 94 -9.67 -18.65 -4.63
CA THR A 94 -8.99 -19.95 -4.61
C THR A 94 -7.76 -19.89 -3.71
N LEU A 95 -7.63 -20.89 -2.83
CA LEU A 95 -6.43 -21.09 -2.02
C LEU A 95 -5.35 -21.73 -2.89
N TYR A 96 -4.20 -21.07 -2.97
CA TYR A 96 -3.00 -21.59 -3.60
C TYR A 96 -1.93 -21.88 -2.56
N HIS A 97 -1.30 -23.04 -2.65
CA HIS A 97 -0.02 -23.35 -2.04
C HIS A 97 1.10 -22.87 -2.96
N TYR A 98 2.18 -22.35 -2.38
CA TYR A 98 3.35 -21.95 -3.13
C TYR A 98 4.66 -22.08 -2.34
N ARG A 99 5.78 -22.12 -3.07
CA ARG A 99 7.14 -21.99 -2.52
C ARG A 99 8.04 -21.23 -3.48
N VAL A 100 9.08 -20.63 -2.95
CA VAL A 100 10.02 -19.78 -3.71
C VAL A 100 11.44 -20.32 -3.67
N GLY A 101 12.29 -19.87 -4.59
CA GLY A 101 13.71 -20.21 -4.63
C GLY A 101 14.10 -20.95 -5.90
N GLY A 102 14.84 -22.06 -5.77
CA GLY A 102 15.24 -22.88 -6.91
C GLY A 102 15.79 -24.26 -6.56
N PRO A 103 16.21 -25.04 -7.58
CA PRO A 103 16.73 -26.40 -7.39
C PRO A 103 17.83 -26.49 -6.32
N GLY A 104 17.51 -27.14 -5.20
CA GLY A 104 18.44 -27.35 -4.08
C GLY A 104 18.28 -26.39 -2.91
N ALA A 105 17.49 -25.31 -3.05
CA ALA A 105 17.14 -24.39 -1.97
C ALA A 105 15.75 -23.77 -2.21
N TRP A 106 14.73 -24.53 -1.86
CA TRP A 106 13.35 -24.04 -1.83
C TRP A 106 13.01 -23.55 -0.43
N SER A 107 12.14 -22.55 -0.34
CA SER A 107 11.48 -22.18 0.92
C SER A 107 10.62 -23.34 1.44
N LYS A 108 10.11 -23.18 2.67
CA LYS A 108 8.93 -23.93 3.12
C LYS A 108 7.70 -23.57 2.28
N ASP A 109 6.63 -24.34 2.50
CA ASP A 109 5.32 -24.08 1.90
C ASP A 109 4.69 -22.81 2.53
N TYR A 110 4.15 -21.97 1.67
CA TYR A 110 3.31 -20.82 1.99
C TYR A 110 1.98 -20.96 1.26
N THR A 111 1.01 -20.12 1.63
CA THR A 111 -0.32 -20.13 1.01
C THR A 111 -0.86 -18.73 0.86
N PHE A 112 -1.55 -18.43 -0.25
CA PHE A 112 -2.37 -17.22 -0.38
C PHE A 112 -3.74 -17.58 -0.95
N ARG A 113 -4.72 -16.68 -0.79
CA ARG A 113 -6.04 -16.81 -1.41
C ARG A 113 -6.28 -15.60 -2.32
N THR A 114 -6.71 -15.86 -3.55
CA THR A 114 -7.12 -14.80 -4.49
C THR A 114 -8.43 -14.13 -4.07
N GLY A 115 -8.64 -12.89 -4.49
CA GLY A 115 -9.90 -12.19 -4.26
C GLY A 115 -11.09 -12.84 -4.98
N PRO A 116 -12.32 -12.56 -4.53
CA PRO A 116 -13.52 -12.89 -5.29
C PRO A 116 -13.71 -11.92 -6.46
N GLU A 117 -14.36 -12.37 -7.54
CA GLU A 117 -14.84 -11.48 -8.61
C GLU A 117 -16.16 -10.79 -8.27
N ASP A 118 -16.95 -11.38 -7.37
CA ASP A 118 -18.28 -10.91 -7.02
C ASP A 118 -18.28 -9.89 -5.86
N GLY A 119 -19.40 -9.16 -5.72
CA GLY A 119 -19.67 -8.26 -4.59
C GLY A 119 -20.39 -8.94 -3.41
N CYS A 120 -20.35 -10.26 -3.34
CA CYS A 120 -21.24 -11.06 -2.49
C CYS A 120 -20.49 -11.92 -1.48
N SER A 121 -19.23 -12.21 -1.79
CA SER A 121 -18.34 -12.94 -0.92
C SER A 121 -18.03 -12.12 0.32
N VAL A 122 -18.18 -12.76 1.48
CA VAL A 122 -17.77 -12.15 2.75
C VAL A 122 -16.25 -12.11 2.78
N PHE A 123 -15.68 -10.93 3.00
CA PHE A 123 -14.25 -10.79 3.20
C PHE A 123 -13.93 -9.88 4.38
N ARG A 124 -12.71 -10.02 4.87
CA ARG A 124 -12.19 -9.20 5.97
C ARG A 124 -10.88 -8.57 5.57
N PHE A 125 -10.62 -7.38 6.06
CA PHE A 125 -9.29 -6.78 5.98
C PHE A 125 -8.95 -6.08 7.28
N VAL A 126 -7.66 -5.88 7.50
CA VAL A 126 -7.16 -5.11 8.64
C VAL A 126 -6.59 -3.78 8.15
N ALA A 127 -6.85 -2.70 8.87
CA ALA A 127 -6.16 -1.42 8.73
C ALA A 127 -5.36 -1.12 10.00
N LEU A 128 -4.08 -0.78 9.82
CA LEU A 128 -3.12 -0.46 10.88
C LEU A 128 -1.99 0.41 10.30
N GLY A 129 -1.15 1.02 11.12
CA GLY A 129 0.04 1.73 10.65
C GLY A 129 0.93 2.23 11.78
N ASP A 130 2.02 2.90 11.40
CA ASP A 130 3.02 3.44 12.32
C ASP A 130 3.70 2.31 13.13
N ASN A 131 4.05 1.22 12.45
CA ASN A 131 4.64 0.03 13.08
C ASN A 131 6.16 0.14 13.33
N ARG A 132 6.78 1.26 12.95
CA ARG A 132 8.22 1.51 13.14
C ARG A 132 8.64 1.49 14.60
N GLY A 133 9.94 1.28 14.84
CA GLY A 133 10.54 1.45 16.17
C GLY A 133 10.86 2.91 16.49
N ASP A 134 10.93 3.27 17.78
CA ASP A 134 11.18 4.66 18.20
C ASP A 134 12.66 5.07 18.23
N THR A 135 13.60 4.11 18.28
CA THR A 135 15.02 4.42 18.53
C THR A 135 15.92 4.24 17.31
N GLY A 136 15.39 3.86 16.14
CA GLY A 136 16.16 3.65 14.89
C GLY A 136 17.19 2.51 14.94
N SER A 137 17.33 1.86 16.09
CA SER A 137 18.33 0.80 16.32
C SER A 137 17.73 -0.61 16.30
N ALA A 138 16.40 -0.71 16.40
CA ALA A 138 15.65 -1.94 16.45
C ALA A 138 14.22 -1.70 15.92
N PRO A 139 13.55 -2.74 15.40
CA PRO A 139 12.12 -2.66 15.07
C PRO A 139 11.30 -2.49 16.36
N SER A 140 10.05 -2.06 16.24
CA SER A 140 9.16 -2.04 17.40
C SER A 140 8.98 -3.45 17.96
N THR A 141 9.10 -3.60 19.28
CA THR A 141 8.79 -4.86 19.97
C THR A 141 7.30 -5.18 19.95
N HIS A 142 6.45 -4.22 19.58
CA HIS A 142 5.00 -4.35 19.52
C HIS A 142 4.51 -4.84 18.15
N TRP A 143 5.28 -4.61 17.08
CA TRP A 143 4.85 -4.91 15.71
C TRP A 143 4.49 -6.38 15.50
N ASN A 144 5.40 -7.31 15.82
CA ASN A 144 5.16 -8.73 15.57
C ASN A 144 3.94 -9.28 16.36
N PRO A 145 3.80 -9.00 17.67
CA PRO A 145 2.59 -9.38 18.39
C PRO A 145 1.30 -8.80 17.79
N ILE A 146 1.27 -7.51 17.46
CA ILE A 146 0.09 -6.84 16.89
C ILE A 146 -0.27 -7.46 15.54
N LEU A 147 0.72 -7.67 14.68
CA LEU A 147 0.54 -8.32 13.38
C LEU A 147 -0.03 -9.74 13.54
N ASN A 148 0.54 -10.56 14.42
CA ASN A 148 0.06 -11.93 14.64
C ASN A 148 -1.35 -11.97 15.21
N GLU A 149 -1.69 -11.02 16.07
CA GLU A 149 -3.03 -10.89 16.63
C GLU A 149 -4.04 -10.52 15.53
N ALA A 150 -3.74 -9.51 14.71
CA ALA A 150 -4.53 -9.13 13.56
C ALA A 150 -4.72 -10.30 12.57
N LEU A 151 -3.65 -11.04 12.25
CA LEU A 151 -3.69 -12.21 11.37
C LEU A 151 -4.54 -13.35 11.95
N SER A 152 -4.67 -13.46 13.27
CA SER A 152 -5.50 -14.50 13.90
C SER A 152 -7.01 -14.33 13.60
N HIS A 153 -7.43 -13.14 13.17
CA HIS A 153 -8.79 -12.87 12.69
C HIS A 153 -9.03 -13.32 11.24
N GLY A 154 -8.02 -13.88 10.57
CA GLY A 154 -8.09 -14.37 9.20
C GLY A 154 -8.45 -13.30 8.17
N PRO A 155 -7.77 -12.13 8.14
CA PRO A 155 -8.00 -11.13 7.11
C PRO A 155 -7.52 -11.64 5.75
N SER A 156 -8.25 -11.26 4.69
CA SER A 156 -7.85 -11.48 3.30
C SER A 156 -6.61 -10.67 2.92
N PHE A 157 -6.42 -9.49 3.53
CA PHE A 157 -5.25 -8.62 3.35
C PHE A 157 -5.15 -7.59 4.48
N ILE A 158 -4.01 -6.91 4.54
CA ILE A 158 -3.71 -5.83 5.48
C ILE A 158 -3.43 -4.55 4.70
N LEU A 159 -4.11 -3.47 5.06
CA LEU A 159 -3.75 -2.10 4.70
C LEU A 159 -2.79 -1.56 5.76
N ASN A 160 -1.66 -1.00 5.33
CA ASN A 160 -0.73 -0.31 6.22
C ASN A 160 -0.68 1.19 5.89
N THR A 161 -1.00 2.07 6.85
CA THR A 161 -1.09 3.52 6.65
C THR A 161 0.26 4.26 6.70
N GLY A 162 1.37 3.55 6.53
CA GLY A 162 2.72 4.11 6.44
C GLY A 162 3.48 4.13 7.78
N ASP A 163 4.69 4.67 7.74
CA ASP A 163 5.68 4.64 8.82
C ASP A 163 6.04 3.20 9.23
N LEU A 164 6.47 2.42 8.23
CA LEU A 164 6.92 1.04 8.39
C LEU A 164 8.30 0.98 9.07
N VAL A 165 9.17 1.95 8.75
CA VAL A 165 10.50 2.11 9.36
C VAL A 165 10.66 3.53 9.91
N LYS A 166 11.72 3.79 10.69
CA LYS A 166 12.00 5.13 11.23
C LYS A 166 12.85 5.98 10.29
N ASP A 167 13.68 5.36 9.47
CA ASP A 167 14.51 6.04 8.48
C ASP A 167 14.51 5.24 7.18
N GLY A 168 13.82 5.77 6.15
CA GLY A 168 13.66 5.14 4.84
C GLY A 168 14.97 4.92 4.08
N ASP A 169 16.00 5.73 4.37
CA ASP A 169 17.35 5.60 3.81
C ASP A 169 18.17 4.48 4.48
N ASP A 170 17.76 3.98 5.66
CA ASP A 170 18.49 2.95 6.42
C ASP A 170 17.97 1.54 6.09
N ASP A 171 18.63 0.91 5.12
CA ASP A 171 18.37 -0.46 4.67
C ASP A 171 18.32 -1.52 5.80
N LYS A 172 19.02 -1.31 6.92
CA LYS A 172 18.96 -2.21 8.07
C LYS A 172 17.61 -2.17 8.75
N GLN A 173 16.96 -1.02 8.81
CA GLN A 173 15.64 -0.90 9.44
C GLN A 173 14.58 -1.62 8.60
N TRP A 174 14.70 -1.56 7.27
CA TRP A 174 13.86 -2.36 6.37
C TRP A 174 14.10 -3.86 6.54
N ALA A 175 15.35 -4.31 6.59
CA ALA A 175 15.66 -5.72 6.87
C ALA A 175 15.12 -6.17 8.24
N GLN A 176 15.19 -5.31 9.26
CA GLN A 176 14.63 -5.55 10.58
C GLN A 176 13.10 -5.61 10.57
N PHE A 177 12.44 -4.75 9.80
CA PHE A 177 11.00 -4.78 9.60
C PHE A 177 10.56 -6.11 8.96
N LEU A 178 11.25 -6.55 7.91
CA LEU A 178 10.98 -7.84 7.26
C LEU A 178 11.16 -9.01 8.23
N GLU A 179 12.26 -9.00 8.99
CA GLU A 179 12.52 -10.02 10.02
C GLU A 179 11.44 -10.03 11.10
N ALA A 180 11.05 -8.86 11.60
CA ALA A 180 10.02 -8.71 12.62
C ALA A 180 8.62 -9.08 12.10
N SER A 181 8.36 -8.96 10.80
CA SER A 181 7.08 -9.35 10.22
C SER A 181 6.90 -10.87 10.16
N GLY A 182 8.01 -11.63 10.18
CA GLY A 182 7.99 -13.09 10.13
C GLY A 182 7.27 -13.63 8.89
N ASP A 183 6.68 -14.81 9.02
CA ASP A 183 6.03 -15.50 7.89
C ASP A 183 4.63 -14.99 7.55
N GLY A 184 4.00 -14.21 8.44
CA GLY A 184 2.60 -13.81 8.30
C GLY A 184 2.31 -13.09 6.99
N ILE A 185 3.22 -12.19 6.59
CA ILE A 185 3.13 -11.46 5.33
C ILE A 185 3.43 -12.32 4.08
N GLY A 186 3.94 -13.53 4.27
CA GLY A 186 4.02 -14.57 3.22
C GLY A 186 2.71 -15.34 3.04
N HIS A 187 1.71 -15.12 3.90
CA HIS A 187 0.39 -15.74 3.75
C HIS A 187 -0.74 -14.75 3.47
N THR A 188 -0.57 -13.50 3.91
CA THR A 188 -1.58 -12.45 3.80
C THR A 188 -0.96 -11.23 3.11
N PRO A 189 -1.52 -10.77 1.98
CA PRO A 189 -1.06 -9.59 1.29
C PRO A 189 -0.99 -8.36 2.20
N LEU A 190 0.15 -7.67 2.19
CA LEU A 190 0.37 -6.40 2.87
C LEU A 190 0.43 -5.28 1.82
N MET A 191 -0.51 -4.34 1.89
CA MET A 191 -0.68 -3.22 0.96
C MET A 191 -0.43 -1.90 1.70
N PRO A 192 0.79 -1.35 1.66
CA PRO A 192 1.16 -0.15 2.39
C PRO A 192 0.91 1.15 1.59
N SER A 193 0.76 2.26 2.29
CA SER A 193 0.99 3.62 1.77
C SER A 193 2.30 4.17 2.33
N LEU A 194 2.89 5.16 1.67
CA LEU A 194 4.08 5.87 2.18
C LEU A 194 3.75 6.79 3.37
N GLY A 195 4.52 6.63 4.45
CA GLY A 195 4.62 7.59 5.55
C GLY A 195 5.82 8.53 5.42
N ASN A 196 5.90 9.54 6.29
CA ASN A 196 6.98 10.52 6.25
C ASN A 196 8.33 9.96 6.73
N HIS A 197 8.36 8.76 7.32
CA HIS A 197 9.59 8.07 7.68
C HIS A 197 10.04 7.03 6.64
N ASP A 198 9.19 6.65 5.68
CA ASP A 198 9.47 5.57 4.73
C ASP A 198 10.32 6.01 3.53
N ASP A 199 10.45 7.32 3.34
CA ASP A 199 11.27 7.96 2.31
C ASP A 199 12.00 9.19 2.90
N ASP A 200 13.24 9.44 2.49
CA ASP A 200 14.02 10.62 2.86
C ASP A 200 14.65 11.27 1.60
N LYS A 201 15.83 10.82 1.16
CA LYS A 201 16.55 11.46 0.04
C LYS A 201 16.31 10.81 -1.31
N ILE A 202 15.90 9.56 -1.32
CA ILE A 202 15.79 8.75 -2.54
C ILE A 202 14.33 8.39 -2.75
N ASP A 203 13.70 9.03 -3.72
CA ASP A 203 12.28 8.86 -4.03
C ASP A 203 12.02 7.88 -5.19
N GLY A 204 10.74 7.55 -5.40
CA GLY A 204 10.28 6.72 -6.51
C GLY A 204 10.95 5.35 -6.52
N ASP A 205 11.24 4.79 -7.70
CA ASP A 205 11.82 3.44 -7.85
C ASP A 205 13.18 3.25 -7.13
N GLY A 206 13.85 4.35 -6.74
CA GLY A 206 15.07 4.30 -5.95
C GLY A 206 14.83 4.09 -4.45
N ALA A 207 13.65 4.44 -3.94
CA ALA A 207 13.29 4.33 -2.54
C ALA A 207 13.25 2.85 -2.11
N SER A 208 13.72 2.56 -0.89
CA SER A 208 13.64 1.21 -0.32
C SER A 208 12.20 0.70 -0.29
N TYR A 209 11.23 1.56 0.02
CA TYR A 209 9.81 1.23 0.00
C TYR A 209 9.36 0.63 -1.35
N ASN A 210 9.65 1.31 -2.47
CA ASN A 210 9.27 0.84 -3.81
C ASN A 210 10.10 -0.36 -4.31
N GLN A 211 11.24 -0.64 -3.67
CA GLN A 211 12.03 -1.83 -3.95
C GLN A 211 11.51 -3.07 -3.22
N LEU A 212 10.86 -2.88 -2.07
CA LEU A 212 10.51 -3.95 -1.15
C LEU A 212 9.17 -4.58 -1.44
N PHE A 213 8.21 -3.79 -1.89
CA PHE A 213 6.88 -4.27 -2.25
C PHE A 213 6.75 -4.35 -3.76
N SER A 214 5.81 -5.16 -4.24
CA SER A 214 5.40 -5.13 -5.64
C SER A 214 3.96 -4.65 -5.63
N LEU A 215 3.79 -3.37 -5.98
CA LEU A 215 2.53 -2.63 -5.88
C LEU A 215 2.07 -2.19 -7.26
N PRO A 216 0.78 -1.84 -7.44
CA PRO A 216 0.28 -1.45 -8.75
C PRO A 216 0.92 -0.14 -9.21
N ARG A 217 1.32 -0.09 -10.47
CA ARG A 217 1.83 1.12 -11.15
C ARG A 217 0.76 1.76 -12.04
N ASN A 218 -0.47 1.80 -11.55
CA ASN A 218 -1.68 2.14 -12.30
C ASN A 218 -2.14 3.61 -12.12
N THR A 219 -1.17 4.49 -11.89
CA THR A 219 -1.39 5.92 -11.68
C THR A 219 -0.71 6.75 -12.75
N TYR A 220 -0.98 8.05 -12.75
CA TYR A 220 -0.36 8.95 -13.73
C TYR A 220 1.17 9.00 -13.64
N SER A 221 1.75 8.82 -12.44
CA SER A 221 3.21 8.77 -12.29
C SER A 221 3.83 7.47 -12.78
N GLY A 222 3.05 6.37 -12.82
CA GLY A 222 3.57 5.02 -13.09
C GLY A 222 4.52 4.50 -12.00
N SER A 223 4.51 5.12 -10.81
CA SER A 223 5.25 4.69 -9.63
C SER A 223 4.37 3.88 -8.67
N GLU A 224 4.99 3.28 -7.66
CA GLU A 224 4.34 2.49 -6.60
C GLU A 224 3.97 3.33 -5.35
N ASP A 225 4.21 4.64 -5.40
CA ASP A 225 4.01 5.57 -4.28
C ASP A 225 2.54 5.73 -3.87
N TYR A 226 1.64 5.57 -4.84
CA TYR A 226 0.20 5.61 -4.68
C TYR A 226 -0.42 4.78 -5.81
N TYR A 227 -1.57 4.17 -5.56
CA TYR A 227 -2.14 3.13 -6.41
C TYR A 227 -3.56 2.78 -6.02
N TYR A 228 -4.22 1.95 -6.82
CA TYR A 228 -5.50 1.35 -6.44
C TYR A 228 -5.54 -0.15 -6.75
N PHE A 229 -6.43 -0.85 -6.06
CA PHE A 229 -6.78 -2.24 -6.36
C PHE A 229 -8.23 -2.54 -6.00
N ARG A 230 -8.75 -3.66 -6.51
CA ARG A 230 -10.11 -4.13 -6.27
C ARG A 230 -10.10 -5.44 -5.52
N TYR A 231 -10.99 -5.60 -4.56
CA TYR A 231 -11.25 -6.88 -3.90
C TYR A 231 -12.77 -7.09 -3.86
N GLY A 232 -13.27 -7.99 -4.71
CA GLY A 232 -14.70 -8.06 -5.00
C GLY A 232 -15.23 -6.75 -5.60
N ASP A 233 -16.34 -6.25 -5.06
CA ASP A 233 -16.96 -4.99 -5.47
C ASP A 233 -16.44 -3.74 -4.75
N ALA A 234 -15.41 -3.89 -3.91
CA ALA A 234 -14.76 -2.81 -3.18
C ALA A 234 -13.52 -2.29 -3.91
N LEU A 235 -13.37 -0.96 -3.92
CA LEU A 235 -12.22 -0.24 -4.46
C LEU A 235 -11.38 0.32 -3.32
N PHE A 236 -10.10 0.01 -3.32
CA PHE A 236 -9.12 0.49 -2.35
C PHE A 236 -8.12 1.39 -3.03
N VAL A 237 -7.87 2.57 -2.45
CA VAL A 237 -6.96 3.57 -3.01
C VAL A 237 -5.93 3.98 -1.97
N ALA A 238 -4.66 3.67 -2.24
CA ALA A 238 -3.53 4.22 -1.51
C ALA A 238 -3.22 5.61 -2.10
N LEU A 239 -3.17 6.65 -1.27
CA LEU A 239 -2.66 7.96 -1.69
C LEU A 239 -1.29 8.23 -1.04
N SER A 240 -0.49 9.05 -1.70
CA SER A 240 0.76 9.51 -1.12
C SER A 240 0.58 10.88 -0.47
N THR A 241 1.03 10.98 0.78
CA THR A 241 1.25 12.26 1.49
C THR A 241 2.72 12.45 1.88
N ALA A 242 3.59 11.53 1.47
CA ALA A 242 5.04 11.69 1.57
C ALA A 242 5.57 12.31 0.25
N THR A 243 6.80 12.82 0.28
CA THR A 243 7.38 13.54 -0.86
C THR A 243 7.44 12.68 -2.11
N PHE A 244 6.95 13.23 -3.22
CA PHE A 244 7.07 12.64 -4.56
C PHE A 244 7.91 13.62 -5.41
N MET A 245 8.96 13.13 -6.06
CA MET A 245 9.78 13.86 -7.06
C MET A 245 10.06 15.33 -6.72
N GLY A 246 11.15 15.59 -5.99
CA GLY A 246 11.62 16.96 -5.74
C GLY A 246 11.01 17.66 -4.51
N GLY A 247 10.43 16.89 -3.59
CA GLY A 247 10.08 17.34 -2.26
C GLY A 247 8.69 17.97 -2.08
N VAL A 248 7.78 17.82 -3.06
CA VAL A 248 6.40 18.33 -2.94
C VAL A 248 5.40 17.34 -3.52
N THR A 249 4.48 16.86 -2.69
CA THR A 249 3.34 16.07 -3.13
C THR A 249 2.38 16.95 -3.96
N GLN A 250 2.14 16.56 -5.21
CA GLN A 250 1.26 17.31 -6.12
C GLN A 250 -0.21 16.92 -5.90
N PHE A 251 -0.81 17.38 -4.79
CA PHE A 251 -2.18 17.00 -4.42
C PHE A 251 -3.23 17.32 -5.50
N ALA A 252 -3.04 18.38 -6.29
CA ALA A 252 -3.95 18.70 -7.40
C ALA A 252 -3.97 17.62 -8.49
N GLU A 253 -2.80 17.06 -8.83
CA GLU A 253 -2.71 15.99 -9.84
C GLU A 253 -3.24 14.66 -9.28
N GLN A 254 -2.92 14.33 -8.02
CA GLN A 254 -3.52 13.18 -7.34
C GLN A 254 -5.05 13.31 -7.25
N ALA A 255 -5.58 14.49 -6.90
CA ALA A 255 -7.02 14.74 -6.84
C ALA A 255 -7.70 14.59 -8.20
N LYS A 256 -7.07 15.10 -9.27
CA LYS A 256 -7.58 14.94 -10.64
C LYS A 256 -7.61 13.47 -11.06
N TRP A 257 -6.51 12.74 -10.84
CA TRP A 257 -6.45 11.30 -11.11
C TRP A 257 -7.51 10.54 -10.31
N LEU A 258 -7.69 10.87 -9.04
CA LEU A 258 -8.68 10.24 -8.17
C LEU A 258 -10.12 10.52 -8.64
N ASP A 259 -10.39 11.74 -9.09
CA ASP A 259 -11.69 12.13 -9.67
C ASP A 259 -12.03 11.30 -10.92
N GLU A 260 -11.03 11.10 -11.79
CA GLU A 260 -11.15 10.27 -12.99
C GLU A 260 -11.30 8.78 -12.62
N LEU A 261 -10.52 8.28 -11.66
CA LEU A 261 -10.59 6.91 -11.17
C LEU A 261 -11.99 6.58 -10.67
N PHE A 262 -12.52 7.34 -9.71
CA PHE A 262 -13.84 7.05 -9.13
C PHE A 262 -15.00 7.20 -10.12
N THR A 263 -14.83 8.02 -11.16
CA THR A 263 -15.80 8.12 -12.26
C THR A 263 -15.80 6.87 -13.14
N ASN A 264 -14.63 6.30 -13.40
CA ASN A 264 -14.46 5.19 -14.33
C ASN A 264 -14.56 3.81 -13.66
N GLU A 265 -14.27 3.72 -12.36
CA GLU A 265 -14.28 2.51 -11.56
C GLU A 265 -15.43 2.54 -10.54
N PRO A 266 -16.66 2.18 -10.94
CA PRO A 266 -17.76 2.06 -10.00
C PRO A 266 -17.45 0.96 -8.98
N ALA A 267 -17.81 1.22 -7.73
CA ALA A 267 -17.64 0.29 -6.63
C ALA A 267 -18.79 0.47 -5.63
N THR A 268 -19.20 -0.64 -5.01
CA THR A 268 -20.14 -0.60 -3.90
C THR A 268 -19.48 0.10 -2.74
N TRP A 269 -18.26 -0.34 -2.37
CA TRP A 269 -17.46 0.23 -1.29
C TRP A 269 -16.22 0.95 -1.82
N ARG A 270 -15.92 2.13 -1.27
CA ARG A 270 -14.72 2.93 -1.56
C ARG A 270 -13.96 3.19 -0.29
N PHE A 271 -12.74 2.68 -0.23
CA PHE A 271 -11.80 2.91 0.86
C PHE A 271 -10.59 3.67 0.35
N VAL A 272 -10.19 4.69 1.09
CA VAL A 272 -8.97 5.45 0.82
C VAL A 272 -8.06 5.33 2.02
N TYR A 273 -6.75 5.22 1.81
CA TYR A 273 -5.80 5.20 2.91
C TYR A 273 -4.49 5.90 2.54
N PHE A 274 -3.94 6.65 3.50
CA PHE A 274 -2.70 7.40 3.35
C PHE A 274 -2.23 7.92 4.71
N HIS A 275 -0.97 8.34 4.81
CA HIS A 275 -0.37 8.63 6.11
C HIS A 275 -0.94 9.84 6.88
N HIS A 276 -0.82 11.07 6.36
CA HIS A 276 -1.15 12.28 7.13
C HIS A 276 -2.67 12.57 7.18
N PRO A 277 -3.29 12.65 8.35
CA PRO A 277 -4.75 12.73 8.47
C PRO A 277 -5.34 14.08 8.01
N PRO A 278 -6.46 14.06 7.27
CA PRO A 278 -7.28 15.26 7.02
C PRO A 278 -7.85 15.86 8.30
N TYR A 279 -8.24 14.98 9.23
CA TYR A 279 -8.86 15.32 10.52
C TYR A 279 -8.22 14.50 11.62
N THR A 280 -7.84 15.16 12.70
CA THR A 280 -7.24 14.55 13.89
C THR A 280 -7.34 15.51 15.07
N GLY A 281 -7.28 14.94 16.26
CA GLY A 281 -7.06 15.67 17.51
C GLY A 281 -5.66 16.27 17.61
N THR A 282 -5.55 17.44 18.25
CA THR A 282 -4.25 18.04 18.62
C THR A 282 -4.31 18.54 20.06
N VAL A 283 -3.15 18.71 20.69
CA VAL A 283 -3.05 19.32 22.01
C VAL A 283 -2.35 20.66 21.92
N ASP A 284 -3.09 21.73 22.22
CA ASP A 284 -2.53 23.00 22.65
C ASP A 284 -2.54 23.07 24.19
N LEU A 285 -1.43 22.64 24.81
CA LEU A 285 -1.26 22.75 26.26
C LEU A 285 -0.83 24.18 26.63
N PHE A 286 -1.82 25.06 26.81
CA PHE A 286 -1.64 26.44 27.31
C PHE A 286 -0.88 27.40 26.37
N GLY A 287 -1.15 27.35 25.06
CA GLY A 287 -0.43 28.15 24.05
C GLY A 287 0.98 27.65 23.79
N ILE A 288 1.24 26.38 24.13
CA ILE A 288 2.46 25.66 23.81
C ILE A 288 2.00 24.53 22.90
N GLU A 289 2.20 24.71 21.60
CA GLU A 289 2.36 23.58 20.70
C GLU A 289 3.47 22.72 21.30
N VAL A 290 3.08 21.59 21.86
CA VAL A 290 4.02 20.56 22.28
C VAL A 290 4.39 19.82 21.01
N ASP A 291 5.28 20.44 20.23
CA ASP A 291 5.99 19.79 19.13
C ASP A 291 6.40 18.39 19.62
N ASN A 292 6.06 17.35 18.84
CA ASN A 292 6.33 15.93 19.11
C ASN A 292 5.38 15.20 20.11
N ILE A 293 4.19 15.71 20.42
CA ILE A 293 3.16 14.92 21.14
C ILE A 293 2.02 14.47 20.24
N ALA A 294 1.48 15.33 19.38
CA ALA A 294 0.48 14.98 18.37
C ALA A 294 0.55 15.95 17.20
N HIS A 295 0.22 15.49 16.01
CA HIS A 295 0.34 16.22 14.76
C HIS A 295 -0.99 16.85 14.33
N PRO A 296 -0.98 18.06 13.74
CA PRO A 296 -2.20 18.77 13.37
C PRO A 296 -2.94 18.10 12.20
N PRO A 297 -4.28 18.31 12.09
CA PRO A 297 -5.01 17.96 10.88
C PRO A 297 -4.47 18.76 9.70
N ASN A 298 -4.62 18.21 8.49
CA ASN A 298 -4.33 18.95 7.26
C ASN A 298 -2.90 19.53 7.22
N GLU A 299 -1.94 18.87 7.88
CA GLU A 299 -0.58 19.38 8.09
C GLU A 299 0.12 19.80 6.79
N LEU A 300 -0.22 19.14 5.67
CA LEU A 300 0.36 19.38 4.35
C LEU A 300 -0.55 20.19 3.42
N GLY A 301 -1.71 20.65 3.90
CA GLY A 301 -2.70 21.38 3.09
C GLY A 301 -3.48 20.50 2.11
N GLN A 302 -3.43 19.17 2.29
CA GLN A 302 -4.04 18.17 1.41
C GLN A 302 -5.56 18.28 1.32
N ASN A 303 -6.22 18.81 2.36
CA ASN A 303 -7.68 18.83 2.43
C ASN A 303 -8.30 19.61 1.27
N SER A 304 -7.67 20.72 0.87
CA SER A 304 -8.20 21.59 -0.19
C SER A 304 -8.30 20.92 -1.56
N ALA A 305 -7.51 19.88 -1.79
CA ALA A 305 -7.51 19.11 -3.03
C ALA A 305 -8.25 17.78 -2.90
N LEU A 306 -8.00 17.02 -1.81
CA LEU A 306 -8.46 15.63 -1.70
C LEU A 306 -9.87 15.50 -1.14
N VAL A 307 -10.21 16.24 -0.09
CA VAL A 307 -11.51 16.10 0.59
C VAL A 307 -12.70 16.41 -0.33
N PRO A 308 -12.66 17.44 -1.19
CA PRO A 308 -13.73 17.65 -2.18
C PRO A 308 -13.98 16.47 -3.11
N ILE A 309 -12.94 15.69 -3.42
CA ILE A 309 -13.08 14.49 -4.26
C ILE A 309 -13.72 13.35 -3.46
N PHE A 310 -13.33 13.19 -2.19
CA PHE A 310 -13.97 12.23 -1.28
C PHE A 310 -15.46 12.51 -1.12
N ASP A 311 -15.81 13.78 -0.89
CA ASP A 311 -17.20 14.24 -0.77
C ASP A 311 -17.98 14.03 -2.08
N LYS A 312 -17.39 14.36 -3.23
CA LYS A 312 -18.03 14.24 -4.55
C LYS A 312 -18.37 12.79 -4.91
N HIS A 313 -17.47 11.86 -4.61
CA HIS A 313 -17.60 10.45 -4.99
C HIS A 313 -18.11 9.54 -3.89
N HIS A 314 -18.39 10.11 -2.71
CA HIS A 314 -18.89 9.40 -1.55
C HIS A 314 -17.95 8.24 -1.16
N VAL A 315 -16.74 8.60 -0.73
CA VAL A 315 -15.81 7.65 -0.09
C VAL A 315 -16.42 7.22 1.25
N ASP A 316 -16.36 5.92 1.55
CA ASP A 316 -16.99 5.39 2.77
C ASP A 316 -16.12 5.63 3.99
N ILE A 317 -14.86 5.19 3.91
CA ILE A 317 -13.90 5.32 4.99
C ILE A 317 -12.54 5.75 4.44
N VAL A 318 -11.95 6.74 5.09
CA VAL A 318 -10.56 7.16 4.92
C VAL A 318 -9.77 6.71 6.15
N PHE A 319 -8.73 5.91 5.94
CA PHE A 319 -7.81 5.47 6.99
C PHE A 319 -6.51 6.27 6.96
N ASN A 320 -6.04 6.69 8.13
CA ASN A 320 -4.81 7.46 8.28
C ASN A 320 -3.90 6.92 9.38
N GLY A 321 -2.61 7.21 9.29
CA GLY A 321 -1.61 6.90 10.32
C GLY A 321 -1.16 8.16 11.04
N HIS A 322 0.15 8.27 11.22
CA HIS A 322 0.92 9.45 11.63
C HIS A 322 0.77 9.85 13.11
N ASN A 323 -0.48 9.95 13.54
CA ASN A 323 -0.85 10.20 14.92
C ASN A 323 -0.98 8.86 15.65
N HIS A 324 -0.16 8.65 16.68
CA HIS A 324 0.00 7.32 17.30
C HIS A 324 -1.09 7.00 18.33
N PHE A 325 -2.34 7.01 17.90
CA PHE A 325 -3.53 6.65 18.68
C PHE A 325 -4.66 6.23 17.75
N TYR A 326 -5.68 5.60 18.32
CA TYR A 326 -6.93 5.34 17.63
C TYR A 326 -7.80 6.59 17.71
N GLN A 327 -8.36 7.03 16.59
CA GLN A 327 -9.41 8.03 16.58
C GLN A 327 -10.41 7.75 15.48
N ARG A 328 -11.70 7.87 15.79
CA ARG A 328 -12.77 7.82 14.80
C ARG A 328 -13.62 9.06 14.86
N PHE A 329 -13.99 9.55 13.68
CA PHE A 329 -14.90 10.65 13.50
C PHE A 329 -16.31 10.15 13.13
N GLU A 330 -17.34 10.95 13.41
CA GLU A 330 -18.63 10.84 12.72
C GLU A 330 -18.39 10.88 11.21
N PRO A 331 -19.33 10.38 10.39
CA PRO A 331 -19.34 10.70 8.97
C PRO A 331 -19.25 12.22 8.78
N MET A 332 -18.28 12.68 8.00
CA MET A 332 -17.98 14.09 7.75
C MET A 332 -18.23 14.43 6.28
N CYS A 333 -18.66 15.65 5.99
CA CYS A 333 -18.76 16.14 4.61
C CYS A 333 -18.41 17.63 4.50
N CYS A 334 -18.50 18.14 3.26
CA CYS A 334 -18.36 19.56 2.90
C CYS A 334 -17.05 20.17 3.44
N GLY A 335 -15.98 19.37 3.42
CA GLY A 335 -14.67 19.75 3.93
C GLY A 335 -13.80 20.44 2.87
N GLY A 336 -12.51 20.58 3.18
CA GLY A 336 -11.51 21.12 2.23
C GLY A 336 -11.19 22.61 2.34
N GLY A 337 -11.96 23.37 3.13
CA GLY A 337 -11.69 24.79 3.39
C GLY A 337 -10.68 25.07 4.51
N GLY A 338 -10.18 24.03 5.19
CA GLY A 338 -9.30 24.14 6.35
C GLY A 338 -9.20 22.84 7.14
N ASP A 339 -9.02 22.99 8.45
CA ASP A 339 -8.59 21.94 9.38
C ASP A 339 -9.76 21.18 10.04
N GLU A 340 -10.99 21.68 9.84
CA GLU A 340 -12.21 21.10 10.37
C GLU A 340 -13.14 20.63 9.24
N GLY A 341 -13.82 19.50 9.45
CA GLY A 341 -14.90 19.02 8.59
C GLY A 341 -16.26 19.34 9.21
N VAL A 342 -17.34 19.06 8.46
CA VAL A 342 -18.71 19.19 8.99
C VAL A 342 -19.26 17.80 9.29
N PRO A 343 -19.54 17.46 10.57
CA PRO A 343 -20.17 16.19 10.90
C PRO A 343 -21.59 16.13 10.31
N THR A 344 -21.88 15.06 9.57
CA THR A 344 -23.24 14.73 9.13
C THR A 344 -23.92 13.75 10.08
N GLY A 345 -23.12 12.93 10.78
CA GLY A 345 -23.62 11.84 11.62
C GLY A 345 -24.25 10.69 10.82
N ASP A 346 -24.19 10.73 9.48
CA ASP A 346 -24.88 9.80 8.59
C ASP A 346 -23.93 9.29 7.49
N PRO A 347 -23.57 7.99 7.51
CA PRO A 347 -22.69 7.39 6.52
C PRO A 347 -23.20 7.48 5.08
N SER A 348 -24.50 7.71 4.83
CA SER A 348 -25.00 7.88 3.46
C SER A 348 -24.77 9.29 2.89
N THR A 349 -24.26 10.21 3.70
CA THR A 349 -24.04 11.62 3.31
C THR A 349 -22.66 12.16 3.67
N GLY A 350 -21.82 11.38 4.36
CA GLY A 350 -20.47 11.77 4.75
C GLY A 350 -19.50 10.60 4.73
N THR A 351 -18.21 10.94 4.63
CA THR A 351 -17.07 10.03 4.70
C THR A 351 -16.66 9.83 6.14
N MET A 352 -16.43 8.60 6.59
CA MET A 352 -15.85 8.34 7.90
C MET A 352 -14.32 8.45 7.87
N TYR A 353 -13.72 9.08 8.87
CA TYR A 353 -12.26 9.18 8.99
C TYR A 353 -11.79 8.44 10.23
N ILE A 354 -10.75 7.62 10.07
CA ILE A 354 -10.21 6.77 11.14
C ILE A 354 -8.69 6.84 11.16
N ILE A 355 -8.12 7.16 12.33
CA ILE A 355 -6.69 7.11 12.60
C ILE A 355 -6.34 5.73 13.17
N THR A 356 -5.33 5.09 12.59
CA THR A 356 -4.90 3.71 12.84
C THR A 356 -3.41 3.61 13.21
N GLY A 357 -2.80 4.68 13.73
CA GLY A 357 -1.35 4.77 14.00
C GLY A 357 -0.85 4.04 15.25
N GLY A 358 -1.55 3.00 15.69
CA GLY A 358 -1.24 2.27 16.93
C GLY A 358 -0.42 1.00 16.76
N ALA A 359 0.15 0.71 15.59
CA ALA A 359 0.66 -0.63 15.26
C ALA A 359 2.09 -0.91 15.71
N GLY A 360 2.80 0.04 16.32
CA GLY A 360 4.10 -0.26 16.89
C GLY A 360 4.88 0.89 17.52
N ALA A 361 4.87 2.07 16.93
CA ALA A 361 5.54 3.24 17.48
C ALA A 361 4.94 3.63 18.83
N LEU A 362 5.72 4.32 19.67
CA LEU A 362 5.28 4.72 21.00
C LEU A 362 3.98 5.53 20.89
N THR A 363 2.90 4.99 21.45
CA THR A 363 1.59 5.63 21.39
C THR A 363 1.51 6.82 22.34
N TYR A 364 0.47 7.64 22.15
CA TYR A 364 0.27 8.83 22.99
C TYR A 364 -0.37 8.50 24.35
N ASP A 365 -0.56 7.21 24.69
CA ASP A 365 -0.99 6.79 26.02
C ASP A 365 0.08 7.09 27.08
N LEU A 366 -0.15 8.15 27.85
CA LEU A 366 0.70 8.58 28.97
C LEU A 366 0.15 8.12 30.34
N SER A 367 -0.78 7.17 30.37
CA SER A 367 -1.39 6.65 31.61
C SER A 367 -0.33 6.05 32.56
N PHE A 368 0.76 5.50 32.02
CA PHE A 368 1.88 4.94 32.77
C PHE A 368 2.62 5.97 33.65
N ILE A 369 2.50 7.27 33.36
CA ILE A 369 2.98 8.37 34.22
C ILE A 369 1.85 9.11 34.95
N GLY A 370 0.63 8.57 34.93
CA GLY A 370 -0.54 9.12 35.60
C GLY A 370 -1.13 10.36 34.91
N LEU A 371 -0.87 10.52 33.60
CA LEU A 371 -1.45 11.59 32.78
C LEU A 371 -2.41 10.99 31.75
N ASP A 372 -3.69 11.29 31.89
CA ASP A 372 -4.67 11.05 30.84
C ASP A 372 -4.84 12.33 30.01
N ILE A 373 -4.32 12.29 28.78
CA ILE A 373 -4.41 13.41 27.83
C ILE A 373 -5.31 13.07 26.63
N MET A 374 -5.89 11.87 26.58
CA MET A 374 -6.72 11.44 25.44
C MET A 374 -7.98 12.29 25.31
N ASP A 375 -8.63 12.60 26.44
CA ASP A 375 -9.79 13.50 26.47
C ASP A 375 -9.48 14.89 25.89
N LEU A 376 -8.24 15.37 26.03
CA LEU A 376 -7.82 16.67 25.49
C LEU A 376 -7.47 16.58 24.01
N LEU A 377 -6.74 15.54 23.60
CA LEU A 377 -6.43 15.28 22.19
C LEU A 377 -7.70 15.16 21.37
N CYS A 378 -8.66 14.40 21.88
CA CYS A 378 -9.79 13.93 21.08
C CYS A 378 -11.05 14.78 21.20
N GLY A 379 -10.99 15.89 21.94
CA GLY A 379 -12.08 16.87 22.08
C GLY A 379 -12.30 17.79 20.87
N VAL A 380 -12.08 17.30 19.64
CA VAL A 380 -12.25 18.05 18.40
C VAL A 380 -13.60 17.76 17.72
N THR A 381 -14.08 18.70 16.92
CA THR A 381 -15.37 18.59 16.21
C THR A 381 -15.45 17.28 15.40
N GLY A 382 -16.52 16.53 15.62
CA GLY A 382 -16.80 15.28 14.91
C GLY A 382 -16.09 14.05 15.47
N SER A 383 -15.11 14.17 16.36
CA SER A 383 -14.51 12.98 16.98
C SER A 383 -15.51 12.28 17.91
N VAL A 384 -15.61 10.95 17.81
CA VAL A 384 -16.57 10.13 18.58
C VAL A 384 -15.92 9.07 19.44
N HIS A 385 -14.80 8.50 18.98
CA HIS A 385 -14.03 7.53 19.74
C HIS A 385 -12.55 7.83 19.63
N CYS A 386 -11.84 7.56 20.70
CA CYS A 386 -10.41 7.78 20.80
C CYS A 386 -9.80 6.88 21.86
N ASP A 387 -8.65 6.26 21.56
CA ASP A 387 -7.93 5.41 22.49
C ASP A 387 -6.41 5.50 22.22
N GLY A 388 -5.61 5.74 23.25
CA GLY A 388 -4.16 5.87 23.12
C GLY A 388 -3.42 4.55 23.07
N ARG A 389 -4.07 3.40 23.22
CA ARG A 389 -3.41 2.09 23.28
C ARG A 389 -3.05 1.56 21.89
N HIS A 390 -2.10 0.63 21.87
CA HIS A 390 -1.78 -0.12 20.66
C HIS A 390 -2.99 -0.91 20.18
N HIS A 391 -3.29 -0.82 18.89
CA HIS A 391 -4.53 -1.36 18.31
C HIS A 391 -4.37 -1.73 16.82
N PHE A 392 -5.40 -2.41 16.30
CA PHE A 392 -5.66 -2.56 14.88
C PHE A 392 -7.17 -2.48 14.61
N VAL A 393 -7.55 -2.15 13.38
CA VAL A 393 -8.96 -2.09 12.94
C VAL A 393 -9.24 -3.28 12.03
N LEU A 394 -10.20 -4.12 12.41
CA LEU A 394 -10.73 -5.20 11.58
C LEU A 394 -12.02 -4.74 10.91
N ILE A 395 -12.07 -4.81 9.58
CA ILE A 395 -13.28 -4.56 8.78
C ILE A 395 -13.75 -5.87 8.18
N GLU A 396 -15.04 -6.15 8.30
CA GLU A 396 -15.74 -7.23 7.60
C GLU A 396 -16.76 -6.63 6.64
N ILE A 397 -16.73 -7.06 5.39
CA ILE A 397 -17.69 -6.71 4.35
C ILE A 397 -18.53 -7.93 4.03
N ASN A 398 -19.84 -7.75 4.03
CA ASN A 398 -20.83 -8.75 3.66
C ASN A 398 -21.91 -8.09 2.79
N GLY A 399 -21.66 -8.03 1.48
CA GLY A 399 -22.54 -7.32 0.55
C GLY A 399 -22.66 -5.83 0.90
N LEU A 400 -23.86 -5.38 1.26
CA LEU A 400 -24.15 -3.98 1.63
C LEU A 400 -23.94 -3.67 3.12
N ASP A 401 -23.50 -4.66 3.90
CA ASP A 401 -23.18 -4.49 5.31
C ASP A 401 -21.66 -4.46 5.53
N LEU A 402 -21.21 -3.45 6.26
CA LEU A 402 -19.86 -3.33 6.79
C LEU A 402 -19.92 -3.38 8.31
N THR A 403 -19.09 -4.22 8.93
CA THR A 403 -18.85 -4.22 10.38
C THR A 403 -17.39 -3.92 10.65
N ALA A 404 -17.13 -2.91 11.46
CA ALA A 404 -15.80 -2.54 11.93
C ALA A 404 -15.65 -2.87 13.41
N LYS A 405 -14.52 -3.47 13.77
CA LYS A 405 -14.14 -3.80 15.15
C LYS A 405 -12.73 -3.33 15.41
N VAL A 406 -12.52 -2.64 16.51
CA VAL A 406 -11.21 -2.13 16.89
C VAL A 406 -10.76 -2.83 18.15
N TYR A 407 -9.62 -3.49 18.07
CA TYR A 407 -9.06 -4.25 19.18
C TYR A 407 -7.81 -3.57 19.66
N THR A 408 -7.70 -3.41 20.98
CA THR A 408 -6.41 -3.20 21.62
C THR A 408 -5.66 -4.51 21.69
N THR A 409 -4.33 -4.42 21.70
CA THR A 409 -3.49 -5.62 21.72
C THR A 409 -2.96 -5.90 23.11
N ALA A 410 -2.63 -7.16 23.39
CA ALA A 410 -1.97 -7.50 24.66
C ALA A 410 -0.56 -6.86 24.80
N SER A 411 -0.01 -6.33 23.71
CA SER A 411 1.31 -5.70 23.67
C SER A 411 1.23 -4.22 23.98
N GLN A 412 0.91 -3.90 25.23
CA GLN A 412 0.99 -2.55 25.76
C GLN A 412 2.40 -2.25 26.33
N LEU A 413 2.69 -0.99 26.64
CA LEU A 413 3.99 -0.57 27.17
C LEU A 413 4.42 -1.35 28.44
N LEU A 414 5.73 -1.33 28.69
CA LEU A 414 6.42 -2.00 29.82
C LEU A 414 5.67 -1.85 31.15
N GLY A 415 5.00 -2.92 31.58
CA GLY A 415 4.40 -3.02 32.92
C GLY A 415 2.90 -3.34 32.93
N ASN A 416 2.22 -3.26 31.79
CA ASN A 416 0.84 -3.75 31.67
C ASN A 416 0.87 -5.26 31.39
N GLU A 417 1.14 -6.05 32.43
CA GLU A 417 0.89 -7.50 32.44
C GLU A 417 -0.61 -7.85 32.46
N GLU A 418 -1.51 -6.91 32.14
CA GLU A 418 -2.93 -7.21 32.04
C GLU A 418 -3.22 -7.87 30.69
N GLU A 419 -3.24 -9.20 30.77
CA GLU A 419 -4.04 -10.10 29.94
C GLU A 419 -5.34 -9.40 29.52
N ASN A 420 -5.44 -8.91 28.28
CA ASN A 420 -6.53 -9.23 27.34
C ASN A 420 -6.56 -8.23 26.16
N ILE A 421 -6.79 -8.80 24.99
CA ILE A 421 -7.28 -8.11 23.81
C ILE A 421 -8.66 -7.56 24.15
N GLU A 422 -8.85 -6.24 24.10
CA GLU A 422 -10.17 -5.63 24.33
C GLU A 422 -10.72 -5.03 23.05
N LEU A 423 -12.00 -5.32 22.78
CA LEU A 423 -12.79 -4.57 21.81
C LEU A 423 -13.07 -3.17 22.37
N ILE A 424 -12.45 -2.15 21.78
CA ILE A 424 -12.57 -0.76 22.22
C ILE A 424 -13.56 0.06 21.40
N ASP A 425 -13.89 -0.41 20.21
CA ASP A 425 -14.90 0.20 19.36
C ASP A 425 -15.51 -0.81 18.40
N GLU A 426 -16.79 -0.63 18.09
CA GLU A 426 -17.54 -1.42 17.13
C GLU A 426 -18.62 -0.55 16.48
N PHE A 427 -18.68 -0.56 15.15
CA PHE A 427 -19.74 0.11 14.41
C PHE A 427 -20.08 -0.64 13.13
N THR A 428 -21.27 -0.35 12.59
CA THR A 428 -21.77 -0.95 11.36
C THR A 428 -22.24 0.13 10.40
N ILE A 429 -22.03 -0.09 9.10
CA ILE A 429 -22.60 0.72 8.03
C ILE A 429 -23.44 -0.20 7.16
N HIS A 430 -24.69 0.19 6.91
CA HIS A 430 -25.57 -0.46 5.94
C HIS A 430 -25.82 0.49 4.78
N LYS A 431 -25.66 0.00 3.55
CA LYS A 431 -26.01 0.74 2.34
C LYS A 431 -27.37 0.32 1.83
N GLU A 432 -28.21 1.30 1.50
CA GLU A 432 -29.46 1.04 0.81
C GLU A 432 -29.19 0.47 -0.59
N GLY A 433 -29.89 -0.60 -0.95
CA GLY A 433 -29.74 -1.30 -2.22
C GLY A 433 -30.87 -2.30 -2.45
N PRO A 434 -30.81 -3.11 -3.53
CA PRO A 434 -31.80 -4.16 -3.74
C PRO A 434 -31.81 -5.14 -2.56
N GLU A 435 -32.98 -5.70 -2.20
CA GLU A 435 -33.16 -6.60 -1.04
C GLU A 435 -32.21 -7.83 -1.05
N ASP A 436 -31.72 -8.21 -2.23
CA ASP A 436 -30.64 -9.19 -2.39
C ASP A 436 -29.75 -8.78 -3.60
N PRO A 437 -28.66 -8.03 -3.38
CA PRO A 437 -27.72 -7.66 -4.46
C PRO A 437 -26.98 -8.90 -5.02
N CYS A 438 -27.10 -10.03 -4.32
CA CYS A 438 -26.46 -11.30 -4.60
C CYS A 438 -27.43 -12.36 -5.10
N ALA A 439 -28.70 -12.00 -5.30
CA ALA A 439 -29.66 -12.86 -5.96
C ALA A 439 -29.18 -13.10 -7.39
N PRO A 440 -29.16 -14.35 -7.89
CA PRO A 440 -28.91 -14.59 -9.29
C PRO A 440 -29.92 -13.79 -10.10
N THR A 441 -29.45 -12.93 -10.99
CA THR A 441 -30.31 -12.23 -11.95
C THR A 441 -31.12 -13.29 -12.68
N ALA A 442 -32.44 -13.20 -12.60
CA ALA A 442 -33.31 -14.13 -13.29
C ALA A 442 -32.91 -14.12 -14.77
N ALA A 443 -32.50 -15.28 -15.30
CA ALA A 443 -32.24 -15.43 -16.72
C ALA A 443 -33.44 -14.87 -17.48
N ASP A 444 -33.18 -14.05 -18.51
CA ASP A 444 -34.22 -13.57 -19.41
C ASP A 444 -35.14 -14.75 -19.78
N PRO A 445 -36.47 -14.63 -19.63
CA PRO A 445 -37.35 -15.71 -20.03
C PRO A 445 -37.07 -16.00 -21.51
N GLU A 446 -36.77 -17.26 -21.83
CA GLU A 446 -36.67 -17.70 -23.22
C GLU A 446 -37.89 -17.18 -23.99
N PRO A 447 -37.73 -16.63 -25.20
CA PRO A 447 -38.85 -16.10 -25.95
C PRO A 447 -39.86 -17.22 -26.17
N ASP A 448 -41.07 -17.00 -25.64
CA ASP A 448 -42.18 -17.95 -25.67
C ASP A 448 -42.45 -18.39 -27.11
N ALA A 449 -42.23 -19.67 -27.41
CA ALA A 449 -42.37 -20.25 -28.73
C ALA A 449 -43.85 -20.51 -29.10
N SER A 450 -44.74 -19.54 -28.86
CA SER A 450 -46.18 -19.70 -29.11
C SER A 450 -46.82 -18.70 -30.09
N ASP A 451 -46.09 -17.72 -30.64
CA ASP A 451 -46.64 -16.79 -31.64
C ASP A 451 -45.99 -16.93 -33.03
N ALA A 452 -46.15 -18.10 -33.63
CA ALA A 452 -45.92 -18.29 -35.06
C ALA A 452 -47.06 -19.12 -35.67
N SER A 453 -48.24 -18.51 -35.81
CA SER A 453 -49.34 -19.06 -36.61
C SER A 453 -50.26 -17.95 -37.12
N SER A 454 -49.88 -17.33 -38.24
CA SER A 454 -50.75 -17.12 -39.41
C SER A 454 -50.07 -16.13 -40.37
N ASP A 455 -49.50 -16.63 -41.45
CA ASP A 455 -50.01 -16.29 -42.78
C ASP A 455 -49.24 -17.06 -43.85
N ALA A 456 -49.98 -17.95 -44.51
CA ALA A 456 -49.57 -18.60 -45.73
C ALA A 456 -49.90 -17.68 -46.90
N ALA A 457 -48.95 -17.47 -47.81
CA ALA A 457 -49.10 -17.69 -49.26
C ALA A 457 -47.95 -17.05 -50.04
N ALA A 458 -47.14 -17.88 -50.69
CA ALA A 458 -46.93 -17.86 -52.15
C ALA A 458 -45.79 -18.82 -52.49
N THR A 459 -46.18 -19.97 -52.98
CA THR A 459 -45.36 -20.93 -53.72
C THR A 459 -44.94 -20.34 -55.07
N GLU A 460 -43.69 -20.52 -55.49
CA GLU A 460 -43.40 -21.03 -56.84
C GLU A 460 -42.14 -21.91 -56.82
N ASP A 461 -42.27 -22.98 -57.61
CA ASP A 461 -41.37 -24.09 -57.89
C ASP A 461 -40.01 -23.66 -58.47
N VAL A 462 -38.97 -24.49 -58.28
CA VAL A 462 -38.47 -25.44 -59.29
C VAL A 462 -37.24 -26.18 -58.74
N THR A 463 -37.20 -27.47 -59.03
CA THR A 463 -36.33 -28.55 -58.51
C THR A 463 -35.01 -28.70 -59.33
N PRO A 464 -34.20 -29.79 -59.21
CA PRO A 464 -32.77 -29.70 -58.88
C PRO A 464 -31.86 -30.28 -60.00
N ALA A 465 -30.53 -30.15 -59.90
CA ALA A 465 -29.62 -31.05 -60.63
C ALA A 465 -28.22 -31.13 -60.02
N GLU A 466 -27.66 -32.33 -60.14
CA GLU A 466 -26.44 -32.89 -59.57
C GLU A 466 -25.15 -32.56 -60.35
N ASP A 467 -24.03 -32.61 -59.61
CA ASP A 467 -22.70 -33.19 -59.87
C ASP A 467 -22.14 -33.33 -61.31
N VAL A 468 -21.00 -32.67 -61.59
CA VAL A 468 -19.90 -33.19 -62.47
C VAL A 468 -18.56 -32.46 -62.15
N GLY A 469 -17.48 -33.19 -61.82
CA GLY A 469 -16.08 -32.69 -61.90
C GLY A 469 -15.51 -32.78 -63.35
N PRO A 470 -14.18 -32.80 -63.61
CA PRO A 470 -13.00 -32.28 -62.91
C PRO A 470 -12.18 -31.25 -63.77
N ALA A 471 -11.01 -30.82 -63.27
CA ALA A 471 -10.11 -29.77 -63.79
C ALA A 471 -9.49 -30.00 -65.20
N PRO A 472 -8.90 -28.96 -65.85
CA PRO A 472 -7.42 -28.90 -65.95
C PRO A 472 -6.74 -27.48 -65.94
N GLU A 473 -5.40 -27.51 -65.88
CA GLU A 473 -4.29 -26.51 -65.87
C GLU A 473 -4.33 -25.45 -67.03
N ILE A 474 -3.55 -24.35 -67.17
CA ILE A 474 -2.19 -23.89 -66.73
C ILE A 474 -2.07 -22.34 -66.91
N ASP A 475 -1.13 -21.68 -66.19
CA ASP A 475 -0.24 -20.51 -66.52
C ASP A 475 -0.87 -19.12 -66.78
N SER A 476 -0.34 -17.93 -66.40
CA SER A 476 0.97 -17.41 -65.98
C SER A 476 0.77 -16.02 -65.31
N GLY A 477 1.67 -15.59 -64.41
CA GLY A 477 1.57 -14.37 -63.55
C GLY A 477 1.51 -12.98 -64.24
N PRO A 478 1.75 -11.83 -63.54
CA PRO A 478 2.84 -11.64 -62.57
C PRO A 478 2.49 -10.89 -61.25
N THR A 479 3.48 -10.93 -60.36
CA THR A 479 3.70 -10.36 -59.01
C THR A 479 3.59 -8.84 -58.82
N ALA A 480 3.13 -8.43 -57.62
CA ALA A 480 3.49 -7.19 -56.87
C ALA A 480 2.98 -7.33 -55.39
N PRO A 481 3.41 -6.51 -54.41
CA PRO A 481 4.47 -6.87 -53.46
C PRO A 481 4.05 -6.88 -51.97
N GLU A 482 4.92 -7.45 -51.14
CA GLU A 482 4.91 -7.36 -49.68
C GLU A 482 5.13 -5.92 -49.21
N THR A 483 4.30 -5.48 -48.26
CA THR A 483 4.53 -4.29 -47.44
C THR A 483 4.88 -4.72 -46.02
N THR A 484 6.14 -4.56 -45.67
CA THR A 484 6.66 -4.44 -44.30
C THR A 484 6.13 -3.17 -43.66
N ALA A 485 5.47 -3.28 -42.50
CA ALA A 485 5.16 -2.13 -41.66
C ALA A 485 6.38 -1.81 -40.78
N GLU A 486 6.95 -0.64 -40.99
CA GLU A 486 8.08 -0.06 -40.26
C GLU A 486 7.55 0.72 -39.05
N LEU A 487 8.19 0.55 -37.88
CA LEU A 487 7.89 1.29 -36.64
C LEU A 487 8.28 2.76 -36.78
N PRO A 488 7.56 3.72 -36.16
CA PRO A 488 7.90 5.13 -36.25
C PRO A 488 9.13 5.49 -35.39
N GLU A 489 10.00 6.33 -35.94
CA GLU A 489 11.18 6.91 -35.26
C GLU A 489 10.81 7.89 -34.12
N PRO A 490 11.64 8.00 -33.08
CA PRO A 490 11.44 8.98 -32.00
C PRO A 490 11.72 10.42 -32.46
N PRO A 491 11.12 11.43 -31.80
CA PRO A 491 11.29 12.84 -32.17
C PRO A 491 12.72 13.35 -31.89
N PRO A 492 13.17 14.41 -32.58
CA PRO A 492 14.53 14.94 -32.46
C PRO A 492 14.76 15.66 -31.13
N THR A 493 15.94 15.44 -30.55
CA THR A 493 16.47 16.13 -29.37
C THR A 493 16.73 17.62 -29.65
N GLU A 494 16.20 18.50 -28.81
CA GLU A 494 16.50 19.94 -28.82
C GLU A 494 17.96 20.21 -28.36
N PRO A 495 18.62 21.26 -28.90
CA PRO A 495 19.98 21.64 -28.50
C PRO A 495 19.99 22.42 -27.17
N PRO A 496 21.14 22.45 -26.45
CA PRO A 496 21.22 23.04 -25.12
C PRO A 496 21.11 24.58 -25.16
N VAL A 497 20.37 25.12 -24.19
CA VAL A 497 20.27 26.57 -23.91
C VAL A 497 21.55 27.04 -23.19
N GLU A 498 22.21 28.05 -23.75
CA GLU A 498 23.36 28.73 -23.13
C GLU A 498 22.92 29.54 -21.90
N GLU A 499 23.60 29.36 -20.77
CA GLU A 499 23.48 30.21 -19.58
C GLU A 499 24.07 31.60 -19.86
N GLU A 500 23.24 32.65 -19.85
CA GLU A 500 23.71 34.02 -19.76
C GLU A 500 24.11 34.38 -18.31
N THR A 501 25.40 34.62 -18.11
CA THR A 501 25.97 35.22 -16.89
C THR A 501 25.56 36.69 -16.73
N PRO A 502 25.10 37.15 -15.54
CA PRO A 502 24.97 38.58 -15.26
C PRO A 502 26.31 39.21 -14.85
N PRO A 503 26.53 40.51 -15.15
CA PRO A 503 27.82 41.17 -14.95
C PRO A 503 28.07 41.59 -13.49
N GLY A 504 29.35 41.62 -13.15
CA GLY A 504 29.89 41.80 -11.79
C GLY A 504 29.66 43.15 -11.11
N ALA A 505 29.79 43.10 -9.79
CA ALA A 505 29.72 44.22 -8.87
C ALA A 505 31.03 45.06 -8.84
N VAL A 506 30.87 46.37 -8.69
CA VAL A 506 31.91 47.33 -8.25
C VAL A 506 31.43 47.95 -6.92
N PRO A 507 32.31 48.22 -5.93
CA PRO A 507 31.90 48.43 -4.54
C PRO A 507 31.72 49.90 -4.16
N GLY A 508 30.85 50.15 -3.18
CA GLY A 508 30.98 51.30 -2.28
C GLY A 508 29.68 52.00 -1.88
N VAL A 509 29.41 52.02 -0.57
CA VAL A 509 29.19 53.20 0.30
C VAL A 509 28.14 52.89 1.37
N ALA A 510 28.55 53.16 2.62
CA ALA A 510 27.85 52.91 3.87
C ALA A 510 26.86 54.02 4.24
N ILE A 511 25.71 53.63 4.82
CA ILE A 511 24.80 54.34 5.75
C ILE A 511 23.57 53.42 5.91
N GLY A 512 23.00 53.06 7.05
CA GLY A 512 23.03 53.45 8.45
C GLY A 512 21.63 53.12 9.02
N SER A 513 21.56 52.57 10.24
CA SER A 513 20.39 52.39 11.14
C SER A 513 19.27 51.36 10.83
N ASP A 514 19.35 50.27 11.62
CA ASP A 514 18.37 49.36 12.29
C ASP A 514 16.94 49.88 12.60
N PRO A 515 15.96 49.06 13.11
CA PRO A 515 15.77 47.58 13.08
C PRO A 515 14.35 47.14 12.64
N GLY A 516 14.17 45.85 12.31
CA GLY A 516 12.86 45.19 12.49
C GLY A 516 12.55 44.03 11.53
N GLY A 517 12.63 42.79 12.03
CA GLY A 517 11.96 41.63 11.43
C GLY A 517 12.90 40.48 11.07
N THR A 518 13.14 39.55 12.00
CA THR A 518 13.81 38.27 11.70
C THR A 518 12.77 37.21 11.32
N SER A 519 12.74 36.84 10.04
CA SER A 519 12.26 35.55 9.58
C SER A 519 13.31 34.47 9.86
N LYS A 520 12.87 33.30 10.33
CA LYS A 520 13.71 32.12 10.54
C LYS A 520 14.12 31.53 9.18
N LYS A 521 15.43 31.34 9.00
CA LYS A 521 16.00 30.43 8.01
C LYS A 521 16.50 29.16 8.70
N SER A 522 16.37 28.07 7.97
CA SER A 522 16.87 26.73 8.22
C SER A 522 18.40 26.67 8.31
N SER A 523 18.88 25.78 9.19
CA SER A 523 20.22 25.18 9.22
C SER A 523 20.04 23.84 9.93
N GLY A 524 20.33 22.68 9.33
CA GLY A 524 21.66 22.28 8.87
C GLY A 524 22.30 21.43 9.98
N CYS A 525 22.23 20.11 9.84
CA CYS A 525 22.71 19.11 10.78
C CYS A 525 24.23 19.18 11.03
N THR A 526 24.64 19.10 12.29
CA THR A 526 25.92 18.47 12.70
C THR A 526 25.69 17.69 13.99
N GLY A 527 26.16 16.44 14.01
CA GLY A 527 25.89 15.48 15.08
C GLY A 527 26.54 15.82 16.41
N SER A 528 25.80 15.52 17.48
CA SER A 528 26.31 15.16 18.81
C SER A 528 25.16 14.56 19.60
N GLY A 529 25.44 13.52 20.40
CA GLY A 529 24.44 12.63 21.03
C GLY A 529 23.26 13.35 21.71
N ASP A 530 22.09 12.76 21.54
CA ASP A 530 20.80 13.31 21.97
C ASP A 530 20.71 13.51 23.49
N PRO A 531 20.43 14.74 23.97
CA PRO A 531 19.99 14.99 25.33
C PRO A 531 18.45 15.07 25.44
N ILE A 532 17.71 14.66 24.41
CA ILE A 532 16.27 14.94 24.25
C ILE A 532 15.42 14.25 25.34
N GLY A 533 15.77 13.03 25.74
CA GLY A 533 15.10 12.35 26.87
C GLY A 533 15.26 13.06 28.22
N SER A 534 16.31 13.87 28.39
CA SER A 534 16.53 14.62 29.63
C SER A 534 15.77 15.94 29.68
N LEU A 535 15.50 16.59 28.55
CA LEU A 535 14.71 17.83 28.53
C LEU A 535 13.22 17.57 28.84
N PHE A 536 12.69 16.45 28.36
CA PHE A 536 11.30 16.03 28.60
C PHE A 536 11.06 15.77 30.11
N LEU A 537 11.97 15.05 30.76
CA LEU A 537 11.93 14.79 32.21
C LEU A 537 12.08 16.07 33.04
N VAL A 538 12.85 17.06 32.57
CA VAL A 538 13.06 18.33 33.27
C VAL A 538 11.83 19.25 33.15
N ALA A 539 11.19 19.33 31.98
CA ALA A 539 9.95 20.07 31.78
C ALA A 539 8.81 19.47 32.62
N LEU A 540 8.70 18.13 32.64
CA LEU A 540 7.71 17.39 33.43
C LEU A 540 7.97 17.53 34.95
N GLY A 541 9.23 17.49 35.37
CA GLY A 541 9.64 17.71 36.76
C GLY A 541 9.30 19.12 37.29
N LEU A 542 9.36 20.14 36.42
CA LEU A 542 8.97 21.52 36.76
C LEU A 542 7.45 21.68 36.92
N ILE A 543 6.65 20.92 36.16
CA ILE A 543 5.18 20.92 36.25
C ILE A 543 4.73 20.22 37.54
N ILE A 544 5.33 19.07 37.87
CA ILE A 544 5.07 18.34 39.12
C ILE A 544 5.47 19.18 40.34
N ALA A 545 6.62 19.86 40.30
CA ALA A 545 7.08 20.74 41.37
C ALA A 545 6.19 21.97 41.59
N ARG A 546 5.53 22.48 40.53
CA ARG A 546 4.55 23.58 40.64
C ARG A 546 3.24 23.13 41.25
N ARG A 547 2.74 21.92 40.95
CA ARG A 547 1.53 21.37 41.59
C ARG A 547 1.75 21.02 43.07
N LEU A 548 2.90 20.44 43.43
CA LEU A 548 3.21 20.13 44.84
C LEU A 548 3.34 21.38 45.73
N ARG A 549 3.65 22.55 45.15
CA ARG A 549 3.62 23.85 45.87
C ARG A 549 2.22 24.44 46.00
N ALA A 550 1.30 24.13 45.08
CA ALA A 550 -0.07 24.65 45.11
C ALA A 550 -0.97 23.88 46.10
N THR A 551 -0.62 22.65 46.45
CA THR A 551 -1.32 21.82 47.45
C THR A 551 -0.76 21.93 48.88
N ALA A 552 0.23 22.81 49.11
CA ALA A 552 0.90 22.98 50.40
C ALA A 552 0.63 24.35 51.08
N VAL A 553 -0.47 25.02 50.74
CA VAL A 553 -0.95 26.23 51.43
C VAL A 553 -2.39 26.06 51.87
#